data_AF-A0A238UBW4-F1
#
_entry.id   AF-A0A238UBW4-F1
#
_cell.length_a   1.000
_cell.length_b   1.000
_cell.length_c   1.000
_cell.angle_alpha   90.00
_cell.angle_beta   90.00
_cell.angle_gamma   90.00
#
_symmetry.space_group_name_H-M   'P 1'
#
loop_
_entity.id
_entity.type
_entity.pdbx_description
1 polymer ?
#
loop_
_entity_poly.entity_id
_entity_poly.type
_entity_poly.pdbx_seq_one_letter_code
_entity_poly.pdbx_strand_id
1 'polypeptide(L)'
;MSYIIKINCKAEGENSFSEEIVIPKTNLNKELELHDCKNILKSLTSTLTSLKEKDEIYEFNYTIKIICNEEKLIDGEMEFFKIVVQYEQLLDFIIDYVNTASNGKYGIRIWEDCETPLGNGAMISLVETDKKYIQSYIDFLRTCDLDHEVCQWGDIDSVISKYGFNEETVKLAIARLMSCAGQSGKEQFTDFLDKGLETYLADNKELFLTALVAETNYSLYNCNYYHNCLEASKDEFINEVIDSIKELVAKLDKSDIDFFKKELIGIWKNYRVLQ
;
A
#
# COMPACT_ATOMS: atom_id res chain seq x y z
N MET A 1 38.85 15.32 7.47
CA MET A 1 37.47 15.85 7.52
C MET A 1 36.55 14.66 7.67
N SER A 2 35.70 14.65 8.70
CA SER A 2 34.70 13.59 8.90
C SER A 2 33.46 13.89 8.06
N TYR A 3 32.98 12.91 7.32
CA TYR A 3 31.73 13.03 6.58
C TYR A 3 30.58 12.76 7.55
N ILE A 4 29.54 13.59 7.48
CA ILE A 4 28.35 13.45 8.35
C ILE A 4 27.08 13.44 7.51
N ILE A 5 26.12 12.65 7.94
CA ILE A 5 24.77 12.62 7.39
C ILE A 5 23.88 13.31 8.42
N LYS A 6 23.13 14.31 7.98
CA LYS A 6 22.12 14.99 8.80
C LYS A 6 20.74 14.67 8.27
N ILE A 7 19.85 14.22 9.15
CA ILE A 7 18.45 13.99 8.83
C ILE A 7 17.67 15.07 9.58
N ASN A 8 17.00 15.95 8.85
CA ASN A 8 16.12 16.94 9.46
C ASN A 8 14.70 16.37 9.40
N CYS A 9 14.20 15.91 10.53
CA CYS A 9 12.84 15.42 10.68
C CYS A 9 11.94 16.56 11.13
N LYS A 10 10.75 16.64 10.55
CA LYS A 10 9.67 17.51 11.01
C LYS A 10 8.39 16.68 11.10
N ALA A 11 7.63 16.90 12.16
CA ALA A 11 6.30 16.34 12.28
C ALA A 11 5.30 17.42 12.69
N GLU A 12 4.12 17.39 12.10
CA GLU A 12 3.01 18.26 12.42
C GLU A 12 1.90 17.48 13.11
N GLY A 13 1.24 18.14 14.06
CA GLY A 13 0.53 17.48 15.14
C GLY A 13 -0.06 18.43 16.16
N GLU A 14 -0.62 17.89 17.25
CA GLU A 14 -0.96 18.70 18.42
C GLU A 14 0.30 19.36 19.02
N ASN A 15 1.43 18.64 18.94
CA ASN A 15 2.75 19.13 19.32
C ASN A 15 3.68 19.05 18.11
N SER A 16 4.02 20.21 17.52
CA SER A 16 4.99 20.28 16.43
C SER A 16 6.35 19.73 16.88
N PHE A 17 6.93 18.85 16.08
CA PHE A 17 8.21 18.22 16.37
C PHE A 17 9.24 18.60 15.31
N SER A 18 10.46 18.89 15.75
CA SER A 18 11.61 19.02 14.86
C SER A 18 12.85 18.45 15.53
N GLU A 19 13.55 17.57 14.82
CA GLU A 19 14.78 16.90 15.28
C GLU A 19 15.80 16.88 14.15
N GLU A 20 17.07 17.17 14.48
CA GLU A 20 18.21 16.91 13.60
C GLU A 20 18.96 15.67 14.11
N ILE A 21 18.96 14.60 13.32
CA ILE A 21 19.70 13.38 13.61
C ILE A 21 21.03 13.44 12.87
N VAL A 22 22.14 13.30 13.59
CA VAL A 22 23.50 13.31 13.01
C VAL A 22 24.10 11.92 13.05
N ILE A 23 24.35 11.34 11.89
CA ILE A 23 24.95 10.02 11.73
C ILE A 23 26.38 10.19 11.20
N PRO A 24 27.41 9.66 11.90
CA PRO A 24 28.76 9.68 11.37
C PRO A 24 28.87 8.75 10.16
N LYS A 25 29.44 9.25 9.07
CA LYS A 25 29.71 8.41 7.91
C LYS A 25 31.02 7.65 8.13
N THR A 26 31.03 6.37 7.81
CA THR A 26 32.20 5.48 8.05
C THR A 26 33.26 5.60 6.96
N ASN A 27 32.93 6.15 5.80
CA ASN A 27 33.81 6.33 4.66
C ASN A 27 33.76 7.79 4.14
N LEU A 28 34.65 8.12 3.19
CA LEU A 28 34.75 9.44 2.56
C LEU A 28 34.00 9.53 1.21
N ASN A 29 33.02 8.66 0.98
CA ASN A 29 32.22 8.65 -0.25
C ASN A 29 31.07 9.69 -0.16
N LYS A 30 30.69 10.30 -1.28
CA LYS A 30 29.51 11.19 -1.33
C LYS A 30 28.20 10.40 -1.42
N GLU A 31 28.25 9.17 -1.94
CA GLU A 31 27.08 8.31 -2.09
C GLU A 31 26.73 7.56 -0.81
N LEU A 32 25.43 7.30 -0.59
CA LEU A 32 24.98 6.48 0.54
C LEU A 32 25.31 5.00 0.28
N GLU A 33 26.05 4.40 1.20
CA GLU A 33 26.35 2.97 1.17
C GLU A 33 25.36 2.20 2.03
N LEU A 34 25.35 0.87 1.89
CA LEU A 34 24.49 -0.05 2.65
C LEU A 34 24.40 0.30 4.14
N HIS A 35 25.54 0.55 4.80
CA HIS A 35 25.57 0.85 6.22
C HIS A 35 24.92 2.21 6.55
N ASP A 36 25.10 3.20 5.68
CA ASP A 36 24.50 4.53 5.84
C ASP A 36 22.98 4.45 5.69
N CYS A 37 22.50 3.81 4.61
CA CYS A 37 21.08 3.57 4.38
C CYS A 37 20.43 2.82 5.54
N LYS A 38 21.11 1.79 6.07
CA LYS A 38 20.63 1.03 7.24
C LYS A 38 20.50 1.92 8.48
N ASN A 39 21.48 2.78 8.74
CA ASN A 39 21.46 3.66 9.91
C ASN A 39 20.36 4.73 9.76
N ILE A 40 20.20 5.32 8.57
CA ILE A 40 19.13 6.28 8.27
C ILE A 40 17.76 5.64 8.48
N LEU A 41 17.51 4.46 7.88
CA LEU A 41 16.24 3.74 8.05
C LEU A 41 15.94 3.45 9.52
N LYS A 42 16.92 2.92 10.26
CA LYS A 42 16.74 2.65 11.69
C LYS A 42 16.40 3.92 12.48
N SER A 43 17.07 5.03 12.19
CA SER A 43 16.79 6.32 12.82
C SER A 43 15.38 6.79 12.51
N LEU A 44 14.97 6.79 11.24
CA LEU A 44 13.63 7.18 10.82
C LEU A 44 12.53 6.30 11.46
N THR A 45 12.68 4.97 11.41
CA THR A 45 11.73 4.04 12.04
C THR A 45 11.65 4.23 13.55
N SER A 46 12.79 4.47 14.22
CA SER A 46 12.82 4.74 15.65
C SER A 46 12.12 6.05 16.00
N THR A 47 12.35 7.11 15.22
CA THR A 47 11.68 8.40 15.39
C THR A 47 10.17 8.26 15.19
N LEU A 48 9.72 7.60 14.11
CA LEU A 48 8.30 7.33 13.88
C LEU A 48 7.65 6.53 15.02
N THR A 49 8.34 5.49 15.51
CA THR A 49 7.86 4.69 16.64
C THR A 49 7.64 5.56 17.88
N SER A 50 8.62 6.40 18.23
CA SER A 50 8.53 7.30 19.38
C SER A 50 7.41 8.34 19.23
N LEU A 51 7.17 8.84 18.02
CA LEU A 51 6.11 9.79 17.73
C LEU A 51 4.72 9.15 17.86
N LYS A 52 4.55 7.92 17.38
CA LYS A 52 3.28 7.17 17.52
C LYS A 52 2.96 6.81 18.96
N GLU A 53 3.96 6.52 19.78
CA GLU A 53 3.74 6.26 21.21
C GLU A 53 3.18 7.45 21.97
N LYS A 54 3.36 8.67 21.44
CA LYS A 54 2.84 9.90 22.04
C LYS A 54 1.46 10.29 21.51
N ASP A 55 1.00 9.70 20.41
CA ASP A 55 -0.28 9.99 19.74
C ASP A 55 -0.46 11.47 19.35
N GLU A 56 0.66 12.13 19.00
CA GLU A 56 0.73 13.59 18.88
C GLU A 56 0.81 14.10 17.45
N ILE A 57 0.92 13.24 16.42
CA ILE A 57 1.23 13.66 15.06
C ILE A 57 0.34 13.03 13.99
N TYR A 58 0.08 13.78 12.92
CA TYR A 58 -0.62 13.32 11.72
C TYR A 58 0.25 13.42 10.47
N GLU A 59 1.27 14.29 10.47
CA GLU A 59 2.21 14.46 9.35
C GLU A 59 3.67 14.30 9.79
N PHE A 60 4.51 13.73 8.94
CA PHE A 60 5.95 13.57 9.14
C PHE A 60 6.69 13.62 7.81
N ASN A 61 7.61 14.57 7.68
CA ASN A 61 8.51 14.67 6.53
C ASN A 61 9.97 14.81 6.98
N TYR A 62 10.88 14.51 6.07
CA TYR A 62 12.30 14.59 6.35
C TYR A 62 13.13 14.95 5.12
N THR A 63 14.29 15.55 5.38
CA THR A 63 15.33 15.76 4.36
C THR A 63 16.64 15.16 4.85
N ILE A 64 17.39 14.54 3.94
CA ILE A 64 18.70 13.96 4.26
C ILE A 64 19.78 14.79 3.57
N LYS A 65 20.71 15.32 4.36
CA LYS A 65 21.86 16.10 3.89
C LYS A 65 23.14 15.33 4.14
N ILE A 66 23.92 15.10 3.09
CA ILE A 66 25.26 14.51 3.17
C ILE A 66 26.27 15.66 3.09
N ILE A 67 26.98 15.90 4.19
CA ILE A 67 27.93 17.01 4.28
C ILE A 67 29.34 16.46 3.99
N CYS A 68 29.85 16.80 2.81
CA CYS A 68 31.08 16.24 2.25
C CYS A 68 31.86 17.26 1.40
N ASN A 69 32.41 18.32 2.01
CA ASN A 69 32.99 19.51 1.33
C ASN A 69 31.99 20.31 0.46
N GLU A 70 31.06 19.61 -0.18
CA GLU A 70 29.84 20.09 -0.84
C GLU A 70 28.64 19.38 -0.21
N GLU A 71 27.46 20.01 -0.24
CA GLU A 71 26.22 19.46 0.32
C GLU A 71 25.46 18.70 -0.78
N LYS A 72 25.17 17.41 -0.55
CA LYS A 72 24.19 16.65 -1.33
C LYS A 72 22.90 16.54 -0.54
N LEU A 73 21.80 17.01 -1.12
CA LEU A 73 20.45 16.90 -0.57
C LEU A 73 19.75 15.68 -1.21
N ILE A 74 19.06 14.92 -0.38
CA ILE A 74 18.05 13.94 -0.77
C ILE A 74 16.76 14.44 -0.15
N ASP A 75 15.78 14.75 -1.00
CA ASP A 75 14.55 15.41 -0.60
C ASP A 75 13.39 14.42 -0.54
N GLY A 76 12.88 14.18 0.67
CA GLY A 76 11.71 13.33 0.92
C GLY A 76 11.92 11.83 0.71
N GLU A 77 10.80 11.12 0.79
CA GLU A 77 10.77 9.67 0.80
C GLU A 77 11.19 9.05 -0.54
N MET A 78 10.64 9.57 -1.64
CA MET A 78 10.82 8.98 -2.96
C MET A 78 12.28 8.93 -3.42
N GLU A 79 13.06 10.01 -3.20
CA GLU A 79 14.48 10.03 -3.59
C GLU A 79 15.32 9.09 -2.73
N PHE A 80 15.03 9.02 -1.43
CA PHE A 80 15.76 8.16 -0.51
C PHE A 80 15.53 6.68 -0.84
N PHE A 81 14.28 6.26 -0.99
CA PHE A 81 13.97 4.85 -1.18
C PHE A 81 14.42 4.30 -2.54
N LYS A 82 14.51 5.13 -3.60
CA LYS A 82 15.17 4.76 -4.87
C LYS A 82 16.62 4.31 -4.69
N ILE A 83 17.31 4.84 -3.68
CA ILE A 83 18.68 4.43 -3.33
C ILE A 83 18.65 3.16 -2.48
N VAL A 84 17.79 3.12 -1.46
CA VAL A 84 17.72 2.00 -0.49
C VAL A 84 17.40 0.68 -1.18
N VAL A 85 16.49 0.66 -2.14
CA VAL A 85 16.03 -0.57 -2.80
C VAL A 85 17.10 -1.27 -3.64
N GLN A 86 18.23 -0.60 -3.92
CA GLN A 86 19.39 -1.21 -4.56
C GLN A 86 20.12 -2.21 -3.63
N TYR A 87 19.79 -2.22 -2.34
CA TYR A 87 20.40 -3.07 -1.33
C TYR A 87 19.41 -4.12 -0.82
N GLU A 88 19.50 -5.35 -1.37
CA GLU A 88 18.60 -6.46 -1.01
C GLU A 88 18.50 -6.73 0.50
N GLN A 89 19.58 -6.48 1.25
CA GLN A 89 19.63 -6.70 2.70
C GLN A 89 18.79 -5.68 3.50
N LEU A 90 18.25 -4.64 2.84
CA LEU A 90 17.44 -3.60 3.45
C LEU A 90 15.95 -3.72 3.13
N LEU A 91 15.54 -4.60 2.23
CA LEU A 91 14.14 -4.65 1.76
C LEU A 91 13.14 -4.94 2.91
N ASP A 92 13.50 -5.79 3.85
CA ASP A 92 12.67 -6.04 5.04
C ASP A 92 12.60 -4.81 5.97
N PHE A 93 13.67 -3.99 6.03
CA PHE A 93 13.66 -2.74 6.78
C PHE A 93 12.74 -1.69 6.16
N ILE A 94 12.53 -1.74 4.84
CA ILE A 94 11.54 -0.89 4.14
C ILE A 94 10.14 -1.26 4.60
N ILE A 95 9.82 -2.55 4.64
CA ILE A 95 8.51 -3.04 5.11
C ILE A 95 8.29 -2.65 6.58
N ASP A 96 9.30 -2.78 7.44
CA ASP A 96 9.21 -2.35 8.84
C ASP A 96 8.95 -0.85 8.97
N TYR A 97 9.61 -0.02 8.16
CA TYR A 97 9.38 1.42 8.11
C TYR A 97 7.93 1.75 7.70
N VAL A 98 7.45 1.15 6.60
CA VAL A 98 6.07 1.37 6.10
C VAL A 98 5.03 0.92 7.12
N ASN A 99 5.22 -0.23 7.75
CA ASN A 99 4.33 -0.73 8.80
C ASN A 99 4.37 0.15 10.05
N THR A 100 5.50 0.80 10.32
CA THR A 100 5.59 1.78 11.40
C THR A 100 4.82 3.05 11.03
N ALA A 101 4.76 3.46 9.77
CA ALA A 101 3.96 4.60 9.32
C ALA A 101 2.44 4.32 9.19
N SER A 102 2.04 3.05 9.03
CA SER A 102 0.65 2.65 8.80
C SER A 102 -0.25 2.73 10.05
N ASN A 103 -1.47 2.19 10.02
CA ASN A 103 -2.38 2.18 11.17
C ASN A 103 -1.78 1.38 12.33
N GLY A 104 -1.00 2.05 13.18
CA GLY A 104 -0.30 1.44 14.31
C GLY A 104 -1.25 1.16 15.46
N LYS A 105 -0.67 0.93 16.65
CA LYS A 105 -1.36 0.63 17.92
C LYS A 105 -2.54 1.56 18.28
N TYR A 106 -2.63 2.74 17.67
CA TYR A 106 -3.64 3.77 17.94
C TYR A 106 -4.57 4.06 16.74
N GLY A 107 -4.43 3.34 15.63
CA GLY A 107 -5.37 3.42 14.50
C GLY A 107 -5.25 4.65 13.59
N ILE A 108 -4.23 5.50 13.80
CA ILE A 108 -3.97 6.69 12.98
C ILE A 108 -2.77 6.43 12.05
N ARG A 109 -2.96 6.73 10.76
CA ARG A 109 -1.90 6.79 9.75
C ARG A 109 -1.14 8.11 9.83
N ILE A 110 0.18 8.03 9.66
CA ILE A 110 1.02 9.21 9.44
C ILE A 110 1.09 9.53 7.93
N TRP A 111 0.95 10.80 7.59
CA TRP A 111 1.07 11.34 6.24
C TRP A 111 2.45 11.99 6.04
N GLU A 112 2.95 12.00 4.81
CA GLU A 112 4.16 12.77 4.46
C GLU A 112 3.82 14.25 4.29
N ASP A 113 2.69 14.51 3.64
CA ASP A 113 2.08 15.82 3.41
C ASP A 113 0.55 15.68 3.30
N CYS A 114 -0.15 16.77 2.97
CA CYS A 114 -1.61 16.79 2.89
C CYS A 114 -2.24 15.90 1.80
N GLU A 115 -1.44 15.28 0.92
CA GLU A 115 -1.90 14.46 -0.22
C GLU A 115 -1.27 13.05 -0.23
N THR A 116 -0.14 12.85 0.44
CA THR A 116 0.72 11.67 0.31
C THR A 116 0.82 10.89 1.63
N PRO A 117 0.35 9.63 1.69
CA PRO A 117 0.60 8.74 2.81
C PRO A 117 2.11 8.50 3.01
N LEU A 118 2.60 8.63 4.24
CA LEU A 118 3.98 8.25 4.53
C LEU A 118 4.13 6.73 4.31
N GLY A 119 5.19 6.34 3.59
CA GLY A 119 5.37 4.99 3.10
C GLY A 119 5.14 4.85 1.59
N ASN A 120 4.57 5.86 0.91
CA ASN A 120 4.27 5.74 -0.52
C ASN A 120 5.56 5.61 -1.34
N GLY A 121 6.53 6.50 -1.11
CA GLY A 121 7.82 6.45 -1.80
C GLY A 121 8.57 5.12 -1.56
N ALA A 122 8.52 4.62 -0.33
CA ALA A 122 9.07 3.32 0.05
C ALA A 122 8.40 2.16 -0.70
N MET A 123 7.08 2.10 -0.70
CA MET A 123 6.34 0.99 -1.29
C MET A 123 6.41 0.96 -2.81
N ILE A 124 6.35 2.13 -3.47
CA ILE A 124 6.54 2.21 -4.93
C ILE A 124 7.94 1.76 -5.31
N SER A 125 8.97 2.29 -4.63
CA SER A 125 10.35 1.86 -4.89
C SER A 125 10.52 0.35 -4.70
N LEU A 126 9.88 -0.22 -3.67
CA LEU A 126 9.97 -1.65 -3.36
C LEU A 126 9.25 -2.52 -4.39
N VAL A 127 8.00 -2.21 -4.74
CA VAL A 127 7.22 -2.98 -5.72
C VAL A 127 7.83 -2.90 -7.12
N GLU A 128 8.54 -1.82 -7.44
CA GLU A 128 9.30 -1.72 -8.68
C GLU A 128 10.51 -2.64 -8.75
N THR A 129 11.02 -3.18 -7.64
CA THR A 129 12.14 -4.14 -7.69
C THR A 129 11.69 -5.52 -8.15
N ASP A 130 10.56 -5.99 -7.62
CA ASP A 130 10.05 -7.34 -7.84
C ASP A 130 8.55 -7.39 -7.55
N LYS A 131 7.79 -8.01 -8.45
CA LYS A 131 6.34 -8.18 -8.32
C LYS A 131 5.91 -8.95 -7.07
N LYS A 132 6.80 -9.72 -6.44
CA LYS A 132 6.50 -10.41 -5.17
C LYS A 132 6.04 -9.45 -4.06
N TYR A 133 6.41 -8.18 -4.14
CA TYR A 133 6.03 -7.14 -3.17
C TYR A 133 4.66 -6.51 -3.46
N ILE A 134 3.97 -6.89 -4.54
CA ILE A 134 2.63 -6.37 -4.85
C ILE A 134 1.65 -6.65 -3.71
N GLN A 135 1.75 -7.81 -3.03
CA GLN A 135 0.90 -8.06 -1.87
C GLN A 135 1.13 -7.06 -0.74
N SER A 136 2.40 -6.75 -0.44
CA SER A 136 2.74 -5.72 0.56
C SER A 136 2.23 -4.34 0.13
N TYR A 137 2.22 -4.05 -1.18
CA TYR A 137 1.65 -2.79 -1.69
C TYR A 137 0.13 -2.73 -1.54
N ILE A 138 -0.59 -3.84 -1.79
CA ILE A 138 -2.02 -3.93 -1.51
C ILE A 138 -2.29 -3.70 -0.02
N ASP A 139 -1.51 -4.32 0.86
CA ASP A 139 -1.66 -4.16 2.31
C ASP A 139 -1.39 -2.72 2.76
N PHE A 140 -0.44 -2.05 2.13
CA PHE A 140 -0.23 -0.60 2.31
C PHE A 140 -1.44 0.22 1.84
N LEU A 141 -1.94 0.00 0.61
CA LEU A 141 -3.08 0.74 0.06
C LEU A 141 -4.33 0.63 0.94
N ARG A 142 -4.61 -0.55 1.51
CA ARG A 142 -5.72 -0.80 2.45
C ARG A 142 -5.67 0.05 3.70
N THR A 143 -4.49 0.55 4.02
CA THR A 143 -4.26 1.34 5.21
C THR A 143 -4.28 2.84 4.90
N CYS A 144 -4.38 3.25 3.62
CA CYS A 144 -4.47 4.63 3.14
C CYS A 144 -5.93 5.10 3.04
N ASP A 145 -6.15 6.42 3.13
CA ASP A 145 -7.44 7.03 2.79
C ASP A 145 -7.52 7.23 1.27
N LEU A 146 -8.04 6.23 0.57
CA LEU A 146 -8.18 6.28 -0.89
C LEU A 146 -9.41 7.06 -1.37
N ASP A 147 -10.29 7.51 -0.46
CA ASP A 147 -11.38 8.42 -0.82
C ASP A 147 -10.86 9.84 -1.11
N HIS A 148 -9.62 10.13 -0.69
CA HIS A 148 -8.88 11.36 -0.98
C HIS A 148 -7.57 11.10 -1.74
N GLU A 149 -7.54 10.07 -2.59
CA GLU A 149 -6.34 9.72 -3.35
C GLU A 149 -5.96 10.79 -4.39
N VAL A 150 -4.65 10.95 -4.61
CA VAL A 150 -4.07 11.91 -5.57
C VAL A 150 -3.14 11.19 -6.54
N CYS A 151 -2.12 10.49 -6.01
CA CYS A 151 -1.09 9.82 -6.82
C CYS A 151 -1.35 8.32 -7.03
N GLN A 152 -2.15 7.69 -6.17
CA GLN A 152 -2.29 6.23 -6.10
C GLN A 152 -2.83 5.62 -7.38
N TRP A 153 -3.70 6.33 -8.12
CA TRP A 153 -4.13 5.90 -9.45
C TRP A 153 -2.91 5.71 -10.38
N GLY A 154 -2.07 6.73 -10.51
CA GLY A 154 -0.90 6.71 -11.41
C GLY A 154 0.15 5.69 -10.99
N ASP A 155 0.31 5.50 -9.68
CA ASP A 155 1.20 4.50 -9.10
C ASP A 155 0.75 3.07 -9.45
N ILE A 156 -0.54 2.75 -9.26
CA ILE A 156 -1.13 1.44 -9.62
C ILE A 156 -1.01 1.19 -11.13
N ASP A 157 -1.31 2.19 -11.97
CA ASP A 157 -1.15 2.11 -13.43
C ASP A 157 0.30 1.79 -13.82
N SER A 158 1.27 2.39 -13.13
CA SER A 158 2.70 2.16 -13.35
C SER A 158 3.11 0.73 -12.99
N VAL A 159 2.61 0.19 -11.87
CA VAL A 159 2.86 -1.20 -11.44
C VAL A 159 2.30 -2.20 -12.47
N ILE A 160 1.04 -2.02 -12.90
CA ILE A 160 0.40 -2.91 -13.89
C ILE A 160 1.11 -2.79 -15.24
N SER A 161 1.47 -1.58 -15.67
CA SER A 161 2.20 -1.36 -16.92
C SER A 161 3.57 -2.05 -16.94
N LYS A 162 4.26 -2.07 -15.79
CA LYS A 162 5.59 -2.69 -15.66
C LYS A 162 5.56 -4.21 -15.74
N TYR A 163 4.60 -4.84 -15.07
CA TYR A 163 4.57 -6.30 -14.94
C TYR A 163 3.58 -7.00 -15.88
N GLY A 164 2.70 -6.25 -16.54
CA GLY A 164 1.56 -6.78 -17.28
C GLY A 164 0.59 -7.53 -16.36
N PHE A 165 -0.47 -8.09 -16.93
CA PHE A 165 -1.38 -8.93 -16.16
C PHE A 165 -0.77 -10.31 -15.88
N ASN A 166 -0.61 -10.60 -14.59
CA ASN A 166 -0.19 -11.86 -14.00
C ASN A 166 -0.95 -12.08 -12.67
N GLU A 167 -0.65 -13.18 -11.97
CA GLU A 167 -1.30 -13.51 -10.70
C GLU A 167 -1.24 -12.36 -9.68
N GLU A 168 -0.09 -11.73 -9.51
CA GLU A 168 0.11 -10.68 -8.53
C GLU A 168 -0.63 -9.39 -8.90
N THR A 169 -0.52 -8.93 -10.15
CA THR A 169 -1.22 -7.71 -10.60
C THR A 169 -2.73 -7.88 -10.70
N VAL A 170 -3.23 -9.12 -10.90
CA VAL A 170 -4.67 -9.39 -10.84
C VAL A 170 -5.19 -9.23 -9.43
N LYS A 171 -4.45 -9.67 -8.41
CA LYS A 171 -4.82 -9.41 -7.01
C LYS A 171 -4.88 -7.91 -6.75
N LEU A 172 -3.94 -7.13 -7.29
CA LEU A 172 -3.97 -5.66 -7.21
C LEU A 172 -5.19 -5.05 -7.90
N ALA A 173 -5.53 -5.50 -9.12
CA ALA A 173 -6.71 -5.03 -9.83
C ALA A 173 -8.02 -5.35 -9.06
N ILE A 174 -8.16 -6.56 -8.52
CA ILE A 174 -9.34 -6.95 -7.74
C ILE A 174 -9.39 -6.16 -6.42
N ALA A 175 -8.26 -6.00 -5.72
CA ALA A 175 -8.19 -5.14 -4.54
C ALA A 175 -8.62 -3.70 -4.88
N ARG A 176 -8.17 -3.17 -6.02
CA ARG A 176 -8.56 -1.84 -6.52
C ARG A 176 -10.05 -1.71 -6.86
N LEU A 177 -10.74 -2.79 -7.19
CA LEU A 177 -12.21 -2.79 -7.32
C LEU A 177 -12.92 -2.84 -5.95
N MET A 178 -12.28 -3.45 -4.95
CA MET A 178 -12.90 -3.82 -3.68
C MET A 178 -12.26 -3.10 -2.48
N SER A 179 -11.32 -3.74 -1.76
CA SER A 179 -10.80 -3.20 -0.49
C SER A 179 -9.98 -1.91 -0.63
N CYS A 180 -9.51 -1.61 -1.84
CA CYS A 180 -8.72 -0.44 -2.19
C CYS A 180 -9.46 0.44 -3.22
N ALA A 181 -10.79 0.42 -3.22
CA ALA A 181 -11.59 1.16 -4.20
C ALA A 181 -11.33 2.66 -4.17
N GLY A 182 -11.45 3.31 -3.01
CA GLY A 182 -11.36 4.76 -2.93
C GLY A 182 -12.38 5.47 -3.83
N GLN A 183 -12.10 6.72 -4.18
CA GLN A 183 -12.99 7.52 -5.02
C GLN A 183 -13.00 7.08 -6.50
N SER A 184 -11.92 6.46 -7.00
CA SER A 184 -11.76 6.20 -8.43
C SER A 184 -11.53 4.72 -8.79
N GLY A 185 -11.55 3.78 -7.84
CA GLY A 185 -11.20 2.38 -8.08
C GLY A 185 -12.09 1.63 -9.08
N LYS A 186 -13.40 1.92 -9.14
CA LYS A 186 -14.31 1.31 -10.13
C LYS A 186 -14.01 1.78 -11.56
N GLU A 187 -13.70 3.05 -11.71
CA GLU A 187 -13.30 3.63 -12.99
C GLU A 187 -11.96 3.03 -13.43
N GLN A 188 -10.98 2.97 -12.52
CA GLN A 188 -9.68 2.39 -12.83
C GLN A 188 -9.76 0.90 -13.17
N PHE A 189 -10.62 0.15 -12.48
CA PHE A 189 -10.85 -1.25 -12.80
C PHE A 189 -11.43 -1.44 -14.20
N THR A 190 -12.33 -0.55 -14.61
CA THR A 190 -12.88 -0.56 -15.98
C THR A 190 -11.77 -0.31 -17.00
N ASP A 191 -10.88 0.65 -16.74
CA ASP A 191 -9.69 0.88 -17.55
C ASP A 191 -8.80 -0.37 -17.64
N PHE A 192 -8.66 -1.14 -16.55
CA PHE A 192 -7.89 -2.38 -16.58
C PHE A 192 -8.52 -3.43 -17.49
N LEU A 193 -9.85 -3.57 -17.48
CA LEU A 193 -10.57 -4.46 -18.40
C LEU A 193 -10.21 -4.13 -19.85
N ASP A 194 -10.28 -2.84 -20.20
CA ASP A 194 -9.98 -2.35 -21.56
C ASP A 194 -8.49 -2.47 -21.93
N LYS A 195 -7.59 -2.37 -20.93
CA LYS A 195 -6.12 -2.50 -21.09
C LYS A 195 -5.63 -3.95 -21.11
N GLY A 196 -6.52 -4.94 -21.08
CA GLY A 196 -6.17 -6.36 -21.28
C GLY A 196 -6.49 -7.31 -20.13
N LEU A 197 -7.04 -6.82 -19.01
CA LEU A 197 -7.47 -7.68 -17.90
C LEU A 197 -8.58 -8.64 -18.36
N GLU A 198 -9.46 -8.20 -19.25
CA GLU A 198 -10.53 -9.06 -19.80
C GLU A 198 -9.95 -10.28 -20.55
N THR A 199 -8.88 -10.08 -21.33
CA THR A 199 -8.22 -11.19 -22.03
C THR A 199 -7.54 -12.12 -21.03
N TYR A 200 -6.84 -11.58 -20.03
CA TYR A 200 -6.23 -12.40 -18.98
C TYR A 200 -7.26 -13.24 -18.22
N LEU A 201 -8.41 -12.64 -17.89
CA LEU A 201 -9.51 -13.31 -17.19
C LEU A 201 -10.04 -14.51 -17.99
N ALA A 202 -10.19 -14.36 -19.30
CA ALA A 202 -10.65 -15.45 -20.16
C ALA A 202 -9.70 -16.66 -20.12
N ASP A 203 -8.39 -16.40 -20.09
CA ASP A 203 -7.35 -17.44 -20.10
C ASP A 203 -7.06 -18.02 -18.71
N ASN A 204 -7.30 -17.25 -17.63
CA ASN A 204 -6.87 -17.58 -16.26
C ASN A 204 -8.03 -17.56 -15.24
N LYS A 205 -9.22 -17.90 -15.74
CA LYS A 205 -10.49 -17.82 -15.02
C LYS A 205 -10.50 -18.39 -13.61
N GLU A 206 -9.98 -19.61 -13.41
CA GLU A 206 -9.97 -20.27 -12.10
C GLU A 206 -9.14 -19.49 -11.06
N LEU A 207 -7.96 -19.03 -11.47
CA LEU A 207 -7.08 -18.22 -10.62
C LEU A 207 -7.73 -16.87 -10.31
N PHE A 208 -8.34 -16.23 -11.30
CA PHE A 208 -9.05 -14.97 -11.12
C PHE A 208 -10.22 -15.10 -10.12
N LEU A 209 -11.08 -16.12 -10.30
CA LEU A 209 -12.22 -16.34 -9.41
C LEU A 209 -11.78 -16.68 -7.99
N THR A 210 -10.68 -17.44 -7.83
CA THR A 210 -10.09 -17.72 -6.51
C THR A 210 -9.62 -16.43 -5.84
N ALA A 211 -8.94 -15.56 -6.58
CA ALA A 211 -8.51 -14.25 -6.06
C ALA A 211 -9.70 -13.34 -5.72
N LEU A 212 -10.76 -13.34 -6.53
CA LEU A 212 -11.99 -12.58 -6.28
C LEU A 212 -12.68 -13.03 -4.99
N VAL A 213 -12.79 -14.34 -4.76
CA VAL A 213 -13.37 -14.88 -3.53
C VAL A 213 -12.54 -14.49 -2.32
N ALA A 214 -11.21 -14.60 -2.41
CA ALA A 214 -10.30 -14.22 -1.33
C ALA A 214 -10.42 -12.72 -0.99
N GLU A 215 -10.46 -11.85 -2.01
CA GLU A 215 -10.59 -10.40 -1.82
C GLU A 215 -11.97 -10.00 -1.28
N THR A 216 -13.02 -10.67 -1.76
CA THR A 216 -14.37 -10.49 -1.24
C THR A 216 -14.41 -10.83 0.24
N ASN A 217 -13.88 -12.00 0.62
CA ASN A 217 -13.81 -12.41 2.01
C ASN A 217 -13.04 -11.39 2.85
N TYR A 218 -11.87 -10.94 2.39
CA TYR A 218 -11.12 -9.88 3.08
C TYR A 218 -11.97 -8.61 3.28
N SER A 219 -12.61 -8.13 2.22
CA SER A 219 -13.38 -6.88 2.20
C SER A 219 -14.57 -6.93 3.17
N LEU A 220 -15.29 -8.06 3.23
CA LEU A 220 -16.45 -8.21 4.12
C LEU A 220 -16.08 -8.15 5.61
N TYR A 221 -14.89 -8.64 5.98
CA TYR A 221 -14.45 -8.68 7.38
C TYR A 221 -13.66 -7.45 7.82
N ASN A 222 -12.95 -6.79 6.91
CA ASN A 222 -11.99 -5.73 7.25
C ASN A 222 -12.36 -4.34 6.73
N CYS A 223 -13.29 -4.24 5.76
CA CYS A 223 -13.73 -2.95 5.23
C CYS A 223 -15.10 -2.61 5.80
N ASN A 224 -15.21 -1.46 6.47
CA ASN A 224 -16.44 -1.00 7.12
C ASN A 224 -17.64 -0.91 6.17
N TYR A 225 -17.40 -0.65 4.88
CA TYR A 225 -18.45 -0.54 3.86
C TYR A 225 -19.29 -1.80 3.73
N TYR A 226 -18.68 -2.98 3.89
CA TYR A 226 -19.34 -4.26 3.62
C TYR A 226 -19.78 -5.03 4.87
N HIS A 227 -19.45 -4.54 6.07
CA HIS A 227 -19.74 -5.26 7.30
C HIS A 227 -21.25 -5.47 7.52
N ASN A 228 -22.06 -4.46 7.16
CA ASN A 228 -23.51 -4.52 7.28
C ASN A 228 -24.14 -5.52 6.30
N CYS A 229 -23.46 -5.87 5.19
CA CYS A 229 -23.98 -6.82 4.21
C CYS A 229 -24.12 -8.21 4.82
N LEU A 230 -23.23 -8.59 5.73
CA LEU A 230 -23.26 -9.90 6.39
C LEU A 230 -24.46 -10.06 7.34
N GLU A 231 -25.00 -8.94 7.83
CA GLU A 231 -26.20 -8.90 8.66
C GLU A 231 -27.51 -8.94 7.87
N ALA A 232 -27.46 -8.75 6.56
CA ALA A 232 -28.61 -8.83 5.68
C ALA A 232 -29.11 -10.27 5.51
N SER A 233 -30.29 -10.41 4.89
CA SER A 233 -30.72 -11.72 4.41
C SER A 233 -29.73 -12.25 3.37
N LYS A 234 -29.66 -13.58 3.22
CA LYS A 234 -28.75 -14.23 2.26
C LYS A 234 -28.89 -13.67 0.84
N ASP A 235 -30.11 -13.43 0.38
CA ASP A 235 -30.35 -12.96 -0.99
C ASP A 235 -29.98 -11.48 -1.15
N GLU A 236 -30.24 -10.64 -0.14
CA GLU A 236 -29.78 -9.24 -0.12
C GLU A 236 -28.24 -9.16 -0.11
N PHE A 237 -27.58 -9.94 0.75
CA PHE A 237 -26.12 -10.03 0.80
C PHE A 237 -25.51 -10.39 -0.57
N ILE A 238 -26.03 -11.44 -1.23
CA ILE A 238 -25.53 -11.85 -2.55
C ILE A 238 -25.74 -10.74 -3.57
N ASN A 239 -26.91 -10.11 -3.58
CA ASN A 239 -27.21 -9.06 -4.55
C ASN A 239 -26.34 -7.82 -4.34
N GLU A 240 -26.09 -7.42 -3.09
CA GLU A 240 -25.26 -6.27 -2.75
C GLU A 240 -23.80 -6.48 -3.17
N VAL A 241 -23.23 -7.65 -2.89
CA VAL A 241 -21.87 -7.98 -3.35
C VAL A 241 -21.79 -8.05 -4.87
N ILE A 242 -22.78 -8.65 -5.54
CA ILE A 242 -22.79 -8.72 -7.01
C ILE A 242 -22.92 -7.32 -7.64
N ASP A 243 -23.74 -6.44 -7.06
CA ASP A 243 -23.89 -5.07 -7.56
C ASP A 243 -22.63 -4.23 -7.35
N SER A 244 -21.89 -4.47 -6.26
CA SER A 244 -20.66 -3.72 -5.98
C SER A 244 -19.55 -3.97 -7.01
N ILE A 245 -19.57 -5.14 -7.67
CA ILE A 245 -18.63 -5.56 -8.73
C ILE A 245 -19.30 -5.71 -10.11
N LYS A 246 -20.40 -5.00 -10.37
CA LYS A 246 -21.21 -5.17 -11.58
C LYS A 246 -20.43 -5.05 -12.90
N GLU A 247 -19.39 -4.20 -12.93
CA GLU A 247 -18.52 -3.98 -14.08
C GLU A 247 -17.77 -5.28 -14.45
N LEU A 248 -17.32 -6.02 -13.44
CA LEU A 248 -16.71 -7.34 -13.59
C LEU A 248 -17.75 -8.41 -13.94
N VAL A 249 -18.91 -8.40 -13.27
CA VAL A 249 -19.99 -9.39 -13.51
C VAL A 249 -20.44 -9.38 -14.97
N ALA A 250 -20.44 -8.23 -15.63
CA ALA A 250 -20.76 -8.11 -17.05
C ALA A 250 -19.80 -8.86 -17.98
N LYS A 251 -18.62 -9.24 -17.49
CA LYS A 251 -17.57 -9.97 -18.22
C LYS A 251 -17.49 -11.46 -17.86
N LEU A 252 -18.19 -11.87 -16.82
CA LEU A 252 -18.24 -13.25 -16.35
C LEU A 252 -19.33 -14.04 -17.07
N ASP A 253 -19.09 -15.32 -17.33
CA ASP A 253 -20.14 -16.19 -17.84
C ASP A 253 -21.05 -16.70 -16.71
N LYS A 254 -22.16 -17.35 -17.09
CA LYS A 254 -23.12 -17.85 -16.11
C LYS A 254 -22.48 -18.83 -15.10
N SER A 255 -21.57 -19.69 -15.56
CA SER A 255 -20.93 -20.69 -14.69
C SER A 255 -19.99 -20.04 -13.67
N ASP A 256 -19.31 -18.95 -14.04
CA ASP A 256 -18.49 -18.15 -13.14
C ASP A 256 -19.34 -17.48 -12.06
N ILE A 257 -20.46 -16.88 -12.47
CA ILE A 257 -21.40 -16.22 -11.56
C ILE A 257 -22.01 -17.24 -10.60
N ASP A 258 -22.41 -18.41 -11.10
CA ASP A 258 -22.97 -19.49 -10.28
C ASP A 258 -21.92 -20.02 -9.28
N PHE A 259 -20.66 -20.14 -9.69
CA PHE A 259 -19.55 -20.47 -8.79
C PHE A 259 -19.37 -19.40 -7.71
N PHE A 260 -19.25 -18.13 -8.09
CA PHE A 260 -19.03 -17.04 -7.14
C PHE A 260 -20.18 -16.92 -6.14
N LYS A 261 -21.44 -17.02 -6.59
CA LYS A 261 -22.61 -17.04 -5.70
C LYS A 261 -22.58 -18.20 -4.70
N LYS A 262 -22.10 -19.37 -5.11
CA LYS A 262 -21.94 -20.51 -4.20
C LYS A 262 -20.92 -20.21 -3.10
N GLU A 263 -19.80 -19.59 -3.44
CA GLU A 263 -18.78 -19.17 -2.47
C GLU A 263 -19.31 -18.08 -1.53
N LEU A 264 -20.05 -17.09 -2.04
CA LEU A 264 -20.75 -16.08 -1.23
C LEU A 264 -21.70 -16.71 -0.21
N ILE A 265 -22.50 -17.71 -0.63
CA ILE A 265 -23.37 -18.46 0.29
C ILE A 265 -22.56 -19.14 1.39
N GLY A 266 -21.38 -19.65 1.07
CA GLY A 266 -20.44 -20.23 2.04
C GLY A 266 -19.98 -19.20 3.07
N ILE A 267 -19.51 -18.03 2.61
CA ILE A 267 -19.06 -16.93 3.48
C ILE A 267 -20.19 -16.47 4.41
N TRP A 268 -21.38 -16.20 3.87
CA TRP A 268 -22.54 -15.76 4.66
C TRP A 268 -22.94 -16.78 5.74
N LYS A 269 -22.96 -18.07 5.40
CA LYS A 269 -23.25 -19.14 6.38
C LYS A 269 -22.22 -19.20 7.48
N ASN A 270 -20.93 -19.08 7.14
CA ASN A 270 -19.85 -19.14 8.12
C ASN A 270 -19.93 -17.98 9.11
N TYR A 271 -20.25 -16.77 8.64
CA TYR A 271 -20.48 -15.62 9.51
C TYR A 271 -21.59 -15.87 10.53
N ARG A 272 -22.74 -16.41 10.10
CA ARG A 272 -23.89 -16.69 10.97
C ARG A 272 -23.68 -17.78 12.02
N VAL A 273 -22.68 -18.65 11.83
CA VAL A 273 -22.30 -19.68 12.82
C VAL A 273 -21.40 -19.10 13.92
N LEU A 274 -20.69 -17.99 13.63
CA LEU A 274 -19.75 -17.36 14.55
C LEU A 274 -20.39 -16.32 15.49
N GLN A 275 -21.66 -15.96 15.26
CA GLN A 275 -22.49 -15.11 16.12
C GLN A 275 -23.25 -15.94 17.16
#